data_AF-X1F6D7-F1
#
_entry.id   AF-X1F6D7-F1
#
_cell.length_a   1.000
_cell.length_b   1.000
_cell.length_c   1.000
_cell.angle_alpha   90.00
_cell.angle_beta   90.00
_cell.angle_gamma   90.00
#
_symmetry.space_group_name_H-M   'P 1'
#
loop_
_entity.id
_entity.type
_entity.pdbx_description
1 polymer ?
#
loop_
_entity_poly.entity_id
_entity_poly.type
_entity_poly.pdbx_seq_one_letter_code
_entity_poly.pdbx_strand_id
1 'polypeptide(L)'
;MRLQGKVWKFGDNVDTDLIIPARFLNISDIDGLARNCFADIRPNFMDMIIPGDIIVAGRNFGCGSSREHAPMAIKGAGISVIIAE
;
A
#
# COMPACT_ATOMS: atom_id res chain seq x y z
N MET A 1 -20.37 3.69 -9.51
CA MET A 1 -19.79 3.83 -8.15
C MET A 1 -18.95 5.10 -8.12
N ARG A 2 -19.00 5.89 -7.05
CA ARG A 2 -18.19 7.12 -6.89
C ARG A 2 -17.30 6.97 -5.66
N LEU A 3 -15.99 7.15 -5.82
CA LEU A 3 -14.99 7.12 -4.74
C LEU A 3 -14.47 8.53 -4.46
N GLN A 4 -14.20 8.83 -3.19
CA GLN A 4 -13.66 10.12 -2.74
C GLN A 4 -12.79 9.88 -1.50
N GLY A 5 -11.59 10.46 -1.48
CA GLY A 5 -10.63 10.33 -0.39
C GLY A 5 -9.39 11.21 -0.63
N LYS A 6 -8.52 11.33 0.37
CA LYS A 6 -7.24 12.03 0.23
C LYS A 6 -6.32 11.22 -0.69
N VAL A 7 -5.55 11.92 -1.53
CA VAL A 7 -4.59 11.28 -2.43
C VAL A 7 -3.23 11.12 -1.74
N TRP A 8 -2.72 9.90 -1.77
CA TRP A 8 -1.35 9.53 -1.41
C TRP A 8 -0.56 9.28 -2.69
N LYS A 9 0.31 10.25 -3.04
CA LYS A 9 1.10 10.20 -4.27
C LYS A 9 2.41 9.44 -4.08
N PHE A 10 2.67 8.53 -5.00
CA PHE A 10 3.94 7.82 -5.18
C PHE A 10 4.50 8.05 -6.59
N GLY A 11 5.78 7.70 -6.77
CA GLY A 11 6.48 7.79 -8.07
C GLY A 11 6.35 6.52 -8.91
N ASP A 12 7.25 6.36 -9.86
CA ASP A 12 7.41 5.15 -10.68
C ASP A 12 8.08 4.02 -9.89
N ASN A 13 7.89 2.78 -10.35
CA ASN A 13 8.60 1.58 -9.87
C ASN A 13 8.50 1.36 -8.35
N VAL A 14 7.33 1.65 -7.76
CA VAL A 14 7.05 1.25 -6.39
C VAL A 14 6.87 -0.26 -6.37
N ASP A 15 7.91 -0.98 -5.99
CA ASP A 15 7.90 -2.44 -5.94
C ASP A 15 7.19 -2.99 -4.70
N THR A 16 7.03 -4.32 -4.67
CA THR A 16 6.38 -5.02 -3.56
C THR A 16 7.17 -4.97 -2.25
N ASP A 17 8.48 -4.74 -2.26
CA ASP A 17 9.29 -4.51 -1.06
C ASP A 17 8.98 -3.14 -0.44
N LEU A 18 8.77 -2.12 -1.27
CA LEU A 18 8.38 -0.77 -0.83
C LEU A 18 6.94 -0.73 -0.31
N ILE A 19 6.04 -1.57 -0.86
CA ILE A 19 4.67 -1.72 -0.33
C ILE A 19 4.68 -2.48 0.99
N ILE A 20 5.37 -3.62 1.06
CA ILE A 20 5.49 -4.44 2.28
C ILE A 20 6.89 -5.07 2.37
N PRO A 21 7.74 -4.58 3.27
CA PRO A 21 9.10 -5.10 3.40
C PRO A 21 9.15 -6.59 3.75
N ALA A 22 10.15 -7.29 3.21
CA ALA A 22 10.28 -8.75 3.34
C ALA A 22 10.26 -9.27 4.80
N ARG A 23 10.70 -8.44 5.76
CA ARG A 23 10.69 -8.75 7.20
C ARG A 23 9.30 -8.95 7.80
N PHE A 24 8.24 -8.57 7.09
CA PHE A 24 6.84 -8.70 7.53
C PHE A 24 6.09 -9.83 6.84
N LEU A 25 6.75 -10.64 6.00
CA LEU A 25 6.10 -11.73 5.26
C LEU A 25 5.79 -12.97 6.10
N ASN A 26 6.16 -12.96 7.39
CA ASN A 26 5.72 -13.96 8.36
C ASN A 26 4.37 -13.60 9.00
N ILE A 27 3.81 -12.42 8.72
CA ILE A 27 2.51 -11.99 9.20
C ILE A 27 1.43 -12.54 8.28
N SER A 28 0.46 -13.26 8.85
CA SER A 28 -0.63 -13.87 8.10
C SER A 28 -1.95 -13.11 8.18
N ASP A 29 -2.12 -12.22 9.16
CA ASP A 29 -3.34 -11.44 9.34
C ASP A 29 -3.29 -10.08 8.62
N ILE A 30 -4.45 -9.68 8.10
CA ILE A 30 -4.56 -8.46 7.28
C ILE A 30 -4.27 -7.18 8.07
N ASP A 31 -4.59 -7.16 9.37
CA ASP A 31 -4.38 -5.99 10.22
C ASP A 31 -2.90 -5.78 10.52
N GLY A 32 -2.16 -6.86 10.77
CA GLY A 32 -0.72 -6.87 10.92
C GLY A 32 0.00 -6.41 9.66
N LEU A 33 -0.46 -6.86 8.48
CA LEU A 33 0.08 -6.38 7.20
C LEU A 33 -0.24 -4.89 6.96
N ALA A 34 -1.47 -4.46 7.27
CA ALA A 34 -1.88 -3.07 7.14
C ALA A 34 -1.00 -2.13 7.97
N ARG A 35 -0.74 -2.47 9.24
CA ARG A 35 0.15 -1.72 10.15
C ARG A 35 1.55 -1.49 9.59
N ASN A 36 2.01 -2.35 8.69
CA ASN A 36 3.35 -2.29 8.10
C ASN A 36 3.36 -1.86 6.62
N CYS A 37 2.22 -1.41 6.10
CA CYS A 37 2.08 -0.91 4.73
C CYS A 37 2.93 0.34 4.52
N PHE A 38 3.79 0.33 3.50
CA PHE A 38 4.73 1.39 3.15
C PHE A 38 5.72 1.79 4.27
N ALA A 39 6.02 0.88 5.20
CA ALA A 39 6.78 1.19 6.42
C ALA A 39 8.12 1.91 6.17
N ASP A 40 8.83 1.58 5.08
CA ASP A 40 10.17 2.14 4.80
C ASP A 40 10.13 3.50 4.09
N ILE A 41 9.07 3.81 3.34
CA ILE A 41 8.97 5.06 2.56
C ILE A 41 7.96 6.06 3.12
N ARG A 42 7.03 5.60 3.96
CA ARG A 42 6.04 6.39 4.69
C ARG A 42 5.91 5.82 6.12
N PRO A 43 6.87 6.09 7.01
CA PRO A 43 6.74 5.68 8.41
C PRO A 43 5.42 6.19 9.00
N ASN A 44 4.77 5.34 9.80
CA ASN A 44 3.47 5.63 10.41
C ASN A 44 2.34 5.89 9.40
N PHE A 45 2.40 5.30 8.20
CA PHE A 45 1.37 5.45 7.17
C PHE A 45 -0.04 5.21 7.70
N MET A 46 -0.24 4.14 8.47
CA MET A 46 -1.53 3.80 9.07
C MET A 46 -2.10 4.85 10.02
N ASP A 47 -1.26 5.65 10.66
CA ASP A 47 -1.71 6.71 11.58
C ASP A 47 -2.19 7.95 10.82
N MET A 48 -1.82 8.07 9.54
CA MET A 48 -2.10 9.26 8.73
C MET A 48 -3.25 9.07 7.74
N ILE A 49 -3.57 7.83 7.37
CA ILE A 49 -4.63 7.53 6.39
C ILE A 49 -6.00 7.41 7.06
N ILE A 50 -7.04 7.61 6.26
CA ILE A 50 -8.43 7.36 6.65
C ILE A 50 -9.03 6.37 5.64
N PRO A 51 -9.87 5.41 6.08
CA PRO A 51 -10.56 4.52 5.15
C PRO A 51 -11.29 5.28 4.05
N GLY A 52 -11.04 4.93 2.79
CA GLY A 52 -11.54 5.67 1.62
C GLY A 52 -10.44 6.41 0.86
N ASP A 53 -9.29 6.65 1.47
CA ASP A 53 -8.14 7.28 0.83
C ASP A 53 -7.67 6.53 -0.42
N ILE A 54 -6.96 7.25 -1.29
CA ILE A 54 -6.63 6.84 -2.65
C ILE A 54 -5.12 6.86 -2.84
N ILE A 55 -4.58 5.83 -3.50
CA ILE A 55 -3.19 5.84 -3.96
C ILE A 55 -3.15 6.30 -5.41
N VAL A 56 -2.26 7.24 -5.72
CA VAL A 56 -1.91 7.61 -7.09
C VAL A 56 -0.42 7.36 -7.27
N ALA A 57 -0.04 6.55 -8.24
CA ALA A 57 1.34 6.18 -8.51
C ALA A 57 1.72 6.44 -9.97
N GLY A 58 3.03 6.39 -10.25
CA GLY A 58 3.55 6.42 -11.60
C GLY A 58 3.50 5.03 -12.27
N ARG A 59 4.40 4.81 -13.22
CA ARG A 59 4.48 3.57 -14.00
C ARG A 59 4.94 2.41 -13.14
N ASN A 60 4.48 1.21 -13.51
CA ASN A 60 5.01 -0.06 -12.96
C ASN A 60 4.86 -0.17 -11.44
N PHE A 61 3.76 0.36 -10.89
CA PHE A 61 3.41 0.19 -9.48
C PHE A 61 3.09 -1.28 -9.17
N GLY A 62 3.62 -1.79 -8.06
CA GLY A 62 3.47 -3.18 -7.64
C GLY A 62 4.45 -4.14 -8.33
N CYS A 63 5.53 -3.63 -8.92
CA CYS A 63 6.54 -4.46 -9.57
C CYS A 63 7.40 -5.26 -8.57
N GLY A 64 8.34 -6.07 -9.07
CA GLY A 64 9.21 -6.90 -8.25
C GLY A 64 8.64 -8.29 -7.97
N SER A 65 8.92 -8.83 -6.78
CA SER A 65 8.55 -10.21 -6.44
C SER A 65 7.03 -10.44 -6.33
N SER A 66 6.58 -11.66 -6.66
CA SER A 66 5.19 -12.07 -6.44
C SER A 66 4.89 -12.16 -4.94
N ARG A 67 4.22 -11.13 -4.40
CA ARG A 67 3.87 -11.03 -2.98
C ARG A 67 2.42 -10.64 -2.81
N GLU A 68 1.57 -11.61 -2.50
CA GLU A 68 0.16 -11.36 -2.18
C GLU A 68 -0.02 -10.48 -0.94
N HIS A 69 0.96 -10.47 -0.04
CA HIS A 69 1.02 -9.57 1.11
C HIS A 69 0.93 -8.09 0.71
N ALA A 70 1.44 -7.69 -0.47
CA ALA A 70 1.46 -6.29 -0.90
C ALA A 70 0.03 -5.74 -1.14
N PRO A 71 -0.81 -6.33 -2.01
CA PRO A 71 -2.20 -5.90 -2.14
C PRO A 71 -3.01 -6.13 -0.85
N MET A 72 -2.71 -7.15 -0.05
CA MET A 72 -3.37 -7.36 1.25
C MET A 72 -3.09 -6.23 2.24
N ALA A 73 -1.84 -5.76 2.35
CA ALA A 73 -1.45 -4.65 3.21
C ALA A 73 -2.18 -3.35 2.79
N ILE A 74 -2.24 -3.07 1.49
CA ILE A 74 -2.95 -1.89 0.96
C ILE A 74 -4.46 -2.00 1.24
N LYS A 75 -5.03 -3.20 1.06
CA LYS A 75 -6.46 -3.43 1.31
C LYS A 75 -6.82 -3.28 2.79
N GLY A 76 -6.00 -3.86 3.67
CA GLY A 76 -6.16 -3.76 5.12
C GLY A 76 -5.98 -2.34 5.63
N ALA A 77 -5.13 -1.54 4.96
CA ALA A 77 -4.98 -0.12 5.24
C ALA A 77 -6.24 0.72 4.93
N GLY A 78 -7.23 0.16 4.23
CA GLY A 78 -8.47 0.86 3.92
C GLY A 78 -8.39 1.78 2.70
N ILE A 79 -7.35 1.62 1.86
CA ILE A 79 -7.26 2.29 0.56
C ILE A 79 -8.40 1.80 -0.34
N SER A 80 -9.14 2.74 -0.93
CA SER A 80 -10.32 2.44 -1.73
C SER A 80 -9.98 2.07 -3.17
N VAL A 81 -8.97 2.70 -3.74
CA VAL A 81 -8.50 2.46 -5.12
C VAL A 81 -7.05 2.90 -5.29
N ILE A 82 -6.38 2.25 -6.24
CA ILE A 82 -5.05 2.59 -6.73
C ILE A 82 -5.20 3.02 -8.18
N ILE A 83 -4.62 4.17 -8.54
CA ILE A 83 -4.56 4.67 -9.91
C ILE A 83 -3.09 4.82 -10.28
N ALA A 84 -2.64 4.12 -11.32
CA ALA A 84 -1.25 4.11 -11.79
C ALA A 84 -1.19 4.29 -13.31
N GLU A 85 -0.04 4.72 -13.85
CA GLU A 85 0.21 4.84 -15.30
C GLU A 85 0.36 3.48 -16.00
#